data_AF-A0A757VW21-F1
#
_entry.id   AF-A0A757VW21-F1
#
_cell.length_a   1.000
_cell.length_b   1.000
_cell.length_c   1.000
_cell.angle_alpha   90.00
_cell.angle_beta   90.00
_cell.angle_gamma   90.00
#
_symmetry.space_group_name_H-M   'P 1'
#
loop_
_entity.id
_entity.type
_entity.pdbx_description
1 polymer ?
#
loop_
_entity_poly.entity_id
_entity_poly.type
_entity_poly.pdbx_seq_one_letter_code
_entity_poly.pdbx_strand_id
1 'polypeptide(L)'
;MIILKRVCHSRYFGLDVDNGTEFINEALFEYCSARCIALARSRSYRKNDQSWIEQKNDSVVRKLAGYGCLDGEPAVKAMNQMYMANRLFINFLQPSFKLLETQRIGGKTVRRHDAPKTPYNRLTELHTLCAELRSHFDDIIHALDPLKLLETI
;
A
#
# COMPACT_ATOMS: atom_id res chain seq x y z
N MET A 1 0.79 -23.18 3.98
CA MET A 1 0.64 -22.37 2.76
C MET A 1 0.01 -23.28 1.71
N ILE A 2 -1.32 -23.28 1.60
CA ILE A 2 -2.01 -24.05 0.55
C ILE A 2 -2.33 -23.04 -0.55
N ILE A 3 -1.56 -23.05 -1.63
CA ILE A 3 -1.83 -22.22 -2.80
C ILE A 3 -2.64 -23.09 -3.76
N LEU A 4 -3.95 -22.86 -3.84
CA LEU A 4 -4.78 -23.39 -4.92
C LEU A 4 -4.40 -22.63 -6.21
N LYS A 5 -3.42 -23.16 -6.95
CA LYS A 5 -3.02 -22.59 -8.25
C LYS A 5 -4.03 -22.99 -9.31
N ARG A 6 -4.96 -22.09 -9.64
CA ARG A 6 -5.61 -22.05 -10.96
C ARG A 6 -4.84 -21.04 -11.82
N VAL A 7 -4.51 -21.42 -13.06
CA VAL A 7 -3.89 -20.51 -14.03
C VAL A 7 -4.99 -19.62 -14.59
N CYS A 8 -4.95 -18.33 -14.25
CA CYS A 8 -5.79 -17.29 -14.84
C CYS A 8 -5.00 -15.99 -14.93
N HIS A 9 -5.37 -15.15 -15.88
CA HIS A 9 -4.82 -13.81 -16.03
C HIS A 9 -5.57 -12.84 -15.11
N SER A 10 -4.97 -12.45 -13.98
CA SER A 10 -5.54 -11.47 -13.06
C SER A 10 -4.63 -10.25 -12.94
N ARG A 11 -5.21 -9.07 -12.62
CA ARG A 11 -4.45 -7.83 -12.39
C ARG A 11 -3.62 -7.87 -11.09
N TYR A 12 -3.99 -8.75 -10.16
CA TYR A 12 -3.33 -8.94 -8.87
C TYR A 12 -3.09 -10.42 -8.62
N PHE A 13 -1.82 -10.83 -8.49
CA PHE A 13 -1.46 -12.24 -8.31
C PHE A 13 -1.93 -12.82 -6.97
N GLY A 14 -2.08 -12.01 -5.92
CA GLY A 14 -2.56 -12.48 -4.63
C GLY A 14 -2.87 -11.36 -3.65
N LEU A 15 -3.57 -11.74 -2.59
CA LEU A 15 -3.97 -10.93 -1.46
C LEU A 15 -3.59 -11.67 -0.16
N ASP A 16 -2.83 -11.03 0.72
CA ASP A 16 -2.43 -11.58 2.01
C ASP A 16 -3.10 -10.76 3.13
N VAL A 17 -4.05 -11.38 3.81
CA VAL A 17 -4.87 -10.74 4.86
C VAL A 17 -4.44 -11.17 6.26
N ASP A 18 -4.86 -10.42 7.28
CA ASP A 18 -4.74 -10.88 8.65
C ASP A 18 -5.83 -11.93 8.99
N ASN A 19 -5.96 -12.28 10.27
CA ASN A 19 -6.94 -13.25 10.72
C ASN A 19 -8.28 -12.61 11.15
N GLY A 20 -8.54 -11.37 10.73
CA GLY A 20 -9.80 -10.67 10.98
C GLY A 20 -10.98 -11.35 10.28
N THR A 21 -12.12 -11.41 10.97
CA THR A 21 -13.36 -11.99 10.43
C THR A 21 -13.92 -11.17 9.27
N GLU A 22 -13.59 -9.89 9.20
CA GLU A 22 -13.90 -8.98 8.10
C GLU A 22 -13.23 -9.40 6.78
N PHE A 23 -12.14 -10.18 6.82
CA PHE A 23 -11.46 -10.70 5.64
C PHE A 23 -11.68 -12.21 5.45
N ILE A 24 -11.84 -12.96 6.54
CA ILE A 24 -12.13 -14.39 6.48
C ILE A 24 -13.65 -14.59 6.35
N ASN A 25 -14.18 -14.31 5.17
CA ASN A 25 -15.58 -14.55 4.83
C ASN A 25 -15.75 -15.11 3.41
N GLU A 26 -16.94 -15.66 3.15
CA GLU A 26 -17.29 -16.29 1.88
C GLU A 26 -17.26 -15.29 0.72
N ALA A 27 -17.77 -14.07 0.92
CA ALA A 27 -17.81 -13.06 -0.12
C ALA A 27 -16.41 -12.69 -0.65
N LEU A 28 -15.42 -12.51 0.23
CA LEU A 28 -14.04 -12.23 -0.19
C LEU A 28 -13.42 -13.45 -0.89
N PHE A 29 -13.68 -14.65 -0.38
CA PHE A 29 -13.20 -15.87 -1.01
C PHE A 29 -13.75 -16.04 -2.43
N GLU A 30 -15.06 -15.86 -2.62
CA GLU A 30 -15.71 -15.92 -3.93
C GLU A 30 -15.18 -14.83 -4.87
N TYR A 31 -15.03 -13.60 -4.38
CA TYR A 31 -14.47 -12.49 -5.15
C TYR A 31 -13.06 -12.82 -5.67
N CYS A 32 -12.19 -13.32 -4.79
CA CYS A 32 -10.83 -13.72 -5.12
C CYS A 32 -10.80 -14.92 -6.07
N SER A 33 -11.63 -15.94 -5.82
CA SER A 33 -11.74 -17.14 -6.66
C SER A 33 -12.20 -16.79 -8.09
N ALA A 34 -13.24 -15.98 -8.22
CA ALA A 34 -13.78 -15.54 -9.52
C ALA A 34 -12.80 -14.71 -10.34
N ARG A 35 -11.90 -13.98 -9.67
CA ARG A 35 -10.84 -13.16 -10.31
C ARG A 35 -9.48 -13.85 -10.34
N CYS A 36 -9.42 -15.09 -9.86
CA CYS A 36 -8.20 -15.87 -9.70
C CYS A 36 -7.06 -15.10 -9.00
N ILE A 37 -7.42 -14.44 -7.91
CA ILE A 37 -6.50 -13.79 -6.98
C ILE A 37 -6.19 -14.82 -5.89
N ALA A 38 -4.92 -15.16 -5.69
CA ALA A 38 -4.55 -16.09 -4.61
C ALA A 38 -4.81 -15.43 -3.25
N LEU A 39 -5.71 -16.01 -2.44
CA LEU A 39 -5.98 -15.54 -1.08
C LEU A 39 -5.09 -16.29 -0.07
N ALA A 40 -4.29 -15.55 0.68
CA ALA A 40 -3.46 -16.03 1.78
C ALA A 40 -3.83 -15.31 3.08
N ARG A 41 -3.52 -15.95 4.20
CA ARG A 41 -3.68 -15.35 5.53
C ARG A 41 -2.40 -15.47 6.34
N SER A 42 -2.15 -14.47 7.18
CA SER A 42 -1.01 -14.45 8.10
C SER A 42 -1.07 -15.60 9.13
N ARG A 43 0.10 -16.02 9.63
CA ARG A 43 0.17 -17.06 10.65
C ARG A 43 -0.29 -16.51 12.00
N SER A 44 -0.99 -17.34 12.76
CA SER A 44 -1.41 -16.97 14.12
C SER A 44 -0.21 -16.53 14.96
N TYR A 45 -0.35 -15.40 15.65
CA TYR A 45 0.65 -14.79 16.53
C TYR A 45 1.98 -14.41 15.84
N ARG A 46 2.00 -14.18 14.53
CA ARG A 46 3.21 -13.74 13.80
C ARG A 46 3.07 -12.31 13.25
N LYS A 47 3.39 -11.32 14.08
CA LYS A 47 3.33 -9.88 13.75
C LYS A 47 4.17 -9.48 12.53
N ASN A 48 5.24 -10.22 12.24
CA ASN A 48 6.14 -9.89 11.13
C ASN A 48 5.51 -10.11 9.75
N ASP A 49 4.49 -10.97 9.65
CA ASP A 49 3.84 -11.32 8.38
C ASP A 49 3.14 -10.09 7.75
N GLN A 50 2.66 -9.15 8.58
CA GLN A 50 1.94 -7.93 8.14
C GLN A 50 2.68 -6.63 8.49
N SER A 51 3.98 -6.72 8.80
CA SER A 51 4.81 -5.58 9.26
C SER A 51 4.81 -4.37 8.32
N TRP A 52 4.73 -4.57 7.00
CA TRP A 52 4.67 -3.48 6.02
C TRP A 52 3.32 -2.74 6.03
N ILE A 53 2.23 -3.47 6.26
CA ILE A 53 0.89 -2.88 6.40
C ILE A 53 0.84 -2.06 7.69
N GLU A 54 1.33 -2.60 8.80
CA GLU A 54 1.40 -1.86 10.07
C GLU A 54 2.25 -0.59 9.96
N GLN A 55 3.40 -0.66 9.29
CA GLN A 55 4.22 0.52 9.03
C GLN A 55 3.42 1.59 8.26
N LYS A 56 2.61 1.20 7.27
CA LYS A 56 1.78 2.14 6.51
C LYS A 56 0.62 2.67 7.33
N ASN A 57 -0.03 1.84 8.15
CA ASN A 57 -1.06 2.28 9.07
C ASN A 57 -0.52 3.38 9.99
N ASP A 58 0.66 3.19 10.56
CA ASP A 58 1.26 4.17 11.47
C ASP A 58 1.80 5.41 10.75
N SER A 59 2.51 5.24 9.64
CA SER A 59 3.18 6.36 8.95
C SER A 59 2.25 7.21 8.10
N VAL A 60 1.10 6.67 7.70
CA VAL A 60 0.14 7.30 6.79
C VAL A 60 -1.22 7.45 7.46
N VAL A 61 -1.88 6.32 7.75
CA VAL A 61 -3.31 6.32 8.09
C VAL A 61 -3.56 7.03 9.41
N ARG A 62 -2.88 6.62 10.48
CA ARG A 62 -3.07 7.17 11.83
C ARG A 62 -2.64 8.64 11.95
N LYS A 63 -1.71 9.10 11.10
CA LYS A 63 -1.32 10.51 11.08
C LYS A 63 -2.40 11.43 10.52
N LEU A 64 -3.28 10.90 9.67
CA LEU A 64 -4.35 11.66 9.03
C LEU A 64 -5.68 11.45 9.73
N ALA A 65 -6.09 10.19 9.91
CA ALA A 65 -7.37 9.84 10.52
C ALA A 65 -7.36 9.88 12.06
N GLY A 66 -6.18 9.91 12.68
CA GLY A 66 -6.04 9.82 14.12
C GLY A 66 -6.29 8.40 14.66
N TYR A 67 -6.74 8.33 15.92
CA TYR A 67 -6.95 7.08 16.67
C TYR A 67 -8.42 6.85 17.06
N GLY A 68 -9.32 7.74 16.64
CA GLY A 68 -10.74 7.65 16.98
C GLY A 68 -11.40 6.48 16.25
N CYS A 69 -12.42 5.89 16.90
CA CYS A 69 -13.33 4.98 16.20
C CYS A 69 -14.26 5.83 15.32
N LEU A 70 -14.24 5.55 14.03
CA LEU A 70 -15.09 6.22 13.05
C LEU A 70 -16.25 5.28 12.71
N ASP A 71 -17.47 5.78 12.78
CA ASP A 71 -18.68 5.00 12.52
C ASP A 71 -19.70 5.79 11.70
N GLY A 72 -20.52 5.06 10.95
CA GLY A 72 -21.56 5.60 10.09
C GLY A 72 -21.11 5.99 8.70
N GLU A 73 -22.08 6.08 7.80
CA GLU A 73 -21.90 6.45 6.40
C GLU A 73 -21.16 7.78 6.18
N PRO A 74 -21.40 8.85 6.96
CA PRO A 74 -20.65 10.11 6.80
C PRO A 74 -19.15 9.93 7.03
N ALA A 75 -18.77 9.12 8.02
CA ALA A 75 -17.36 8.87 8.32
C ALA A 75 -16.70 8.03 7.20
N VAL A 76 -17.41 7.03 6.67
CA VAL A 76 -16.94 6.25 5.50
C VAL A 76 -16.72 7.17 4.29
N LYS A 77 -17.64 8.09 4.01
CA LYS A 77 -17.52 9.04 2.90
C LYS A 77 -16.31 9.97 3.07
N ALA A 78 -16.12 10.53 4.26
CA ALA A 78 -14.97 11.39 4.57
C ALA A 78 -13.65 10.62 4.44
N MET A 79 -13.57 9.39 4.97
CA MET A 79 -12.38 8.54 4.86
C MET A 79 -12.06 8.21 3.40
N ASN A 80 -13.07 7.92 2.58
CA ASN A 80 -12.87 7.66 1.15
C ASN A 80 -12.31 8.88 0.42
N GLN A 81 -12.83 10.09 0.69
CA GLN A 81 -12.33 11.34 0.11
C GLN A 81 -10.87 11.58 0.52
N MET A 82 -10.57 11.48 1.81
CA MET A 82 -9.22 11.62 2.35
C MET A 82 -8.26 10.62 1.69
N TYR A 83 -8.63 9.33 1.59
CA TYR A 83 -7.78 8.32 0.95
C TYR A 83 -7.55 8.59 -0.54
N MET A 84 -8.54 9.09 -1.27
CA MET A 84 -8.42 9.40 -2.69
C MET A 84 -7.45 10.56 -2.96
N ALA A 85 -7.40 11.57 -2.09
CA ALA A 85 -6.43 12.64 -2.20
C ALA A 85 -5.05 12.18 -1.69
N ASN A 86 -5.01 11.57 -0.52
CA ASN A 86 -3.77 11.17 0.15
C ASN A 86 -2.96 10.12 -0.64
N ARG A 87 -3.62 9.21 -1.39
CA ARG A 87 -2.90 8.27 -2.27
C ARG A 87 -2.09 8.99 -3.35
N LEU A 88 -2.54 10.16 -3.81
CA LEU A 88 -1.80 10.95 -4.80
C LEU A 88 -0.60 11.62 -4.13
N PHE A 89 -0.83 12.24 -2.97
CA PHE A 89 0.23 12.89 -2.21
C PHE A 89 1.38 11.93 -1.89
N ILE A 90 1.08 10.76 -1.33
CA ILE A 90 2.10 9.80 -0.89
C ILE A 90 2.86 9.18 -2.05
N ASN A 91 2.18 8.89 -3.16
CA ASN A 91 2.80 8.18 -4.27
C ASN A 91 3.57 9.11 -5.21
N PHE A 92 3.12 10.35 -5.37
CA PHE A 92 3.65 11.28 -6.38
C PHE A 92 4.45 12.44 -5.79
N LEU A 93 4.10 12.91 -4.58
CA LEU A 93 4.65 14.15 -4.03
C LEU A 93 5.54 13.95 -2.81
N GLN A 94 5.33 12.88 -2.01
CA GLN A 94 6.09 12.67 -0.78
C GLN A 94 7.33 11.79 -1.00
N PRO A 95 8.55 12.32 -0.86
CA PRO A 95 9.76 11.51 -0.89
C PRO A 95 9.83 10.64 0.37
N SER A 96 10.25 9.40 0.21
CA SER A 96 10.48 8.46 1.31
C SER A 96 11.88 7.85 1.21
N PHE A 97 12.48 7.58 2.37
CA PHE A 97 13.71 6.80 2.46
C PHE A 97 13.38 5.31 2.32
N LYS A 98 14.21 4.57 1.58
CA LYS A 98 14.16 3.11 1.54
C LYS A 98 15.38 2.54 2.23
N LEU A 99 15.16 1.57 3.09
CA LEU A 99 16.24 0.84 3.76
C LEU A 99 16.90 -0.07 2.73
N LEU A 100 18.18 0.18 2.43
CA LEU A 100 18.96 -0.67 1.53
C LEU A 100 19.57 -1.84 2.29
N GLU A 101 20.08 -1.56 3.48
CA GLU A 101 20.85 -2.54 4.23
C GLU A 101 20.78 -2.29 5.73
N THR A 102 20.80 -3.38 6.49
CA THR A 102 20.99 -3.35 7.94
C THR A 102 22.15 -4.25 8.30
N GLN A 103 23.18 -3.69 8.94
CA GLN A 103 24.35 -4.42 9.42
C GLN A 103 24.47 -4.31 10.93
N ARG A 104 25.07 -5.31 11.57
CA ARG A 104 25.38 -5.29 13.00
C ARG A 104 26.90 -5.28 13.20
N ILE A 105 27.42 -4.19 13.75
CA ILE A 105 28.86 -3.97 13.96
C ILE A 105 29.09 -3.71 15.45
N GLY A 106 29.88 -4.58 16.11
CA GLY A 106 30.20 -4.42 17.54
C GLY A 106 28.97 -4.33 18.45
N GLY A 107 27.89 -5.05 18.10
CA GLY A 107 26.62 -5.01 18.83
C GLY A 107 25.66 -3.88 18.44
N LYS A 108 26.12 -2.84 17.72
CA LYS A 108 25.26 -1.75 17.21
C LYS A 108 24.64 -2.09 15.86
N THR A 109 23.38 -1.72 15.68
CA THR A 109 22.69 -1.85 14.38
C THR A 109 22.89 -0.57 13.58
N VAL A 110 23.52 -0.68 12.42
CA VAL A 110 23.72 0.42 11.47
C VAL A 110 22.81 0.19 10.27
N ARG A 111 22.02 1.20 9.91
CA ARG A 111 21.08 1.15 8.78
C ARG A 111 21.56 2.10 7.69
N ARG A 112 21.67 1.59 6.47
CA ARG A 112 21.98 2.39 5.29
C ARG A 112 20.72 2.57 4.47
N HIS A 113 20.40 3.83 4.21
CA HIS A 113 19.21 4.21 3.45
C HIS A 113 19.60 4.73 2.07
N ASP A 114 18.71 4.51 1.11
CA ASP A 114 18.72 5.15 -0.19
C ASP A 114 18.34 6.63 -0.07
N ALA A 115 18.72 7.42 -1.08
CA ALA A 115 18.28 8.80 -1.19
C ALA A 115 16.75 8.91 -1.19
N PRO A 116 16.18 10.00 -0.64
CA PRO A 116 14.74 10.18 -0.59
C PRO A 116 14.19 10.37 -2.01
N LYS A 117 13.24 9.52 -2.40
CA LYS A 117 12.54 9.57 -3.69
C LYS A 117 11.06 9.30 -3.48
N THR A 118 10.20 9.80 -4.35
CA THR A 118 8.78 9.44 -4.35
C THR A 118 8.61 8.01 -4.87
N PRO A 119 7.54 7.29 -4.50
CA PRO A 119 7.23 6.00 -5.10
C PRO A 119 7.16 6.06 -6.63
N TYR A 120 6.58 7.13 -7.19
CA TYR A 120 6.55 7.38 -8.63
C TYR A 120 7.96 7.48 -9.25
N ASN A 121 8.88 8.27 -8.65
CA ASN A 121 10.26 8.38 -9.16
C ASN A 121 10.99 7.04 -9.11
N ARG A 122 10.74 6.22 -8.08
CA ARG A 122 11.31 4.87 -8.04
C ARG A 122 10.71 3.94 -9.09
N LEU A 123 9.41 4.07 -9.34
CA LEU A 123 8.72 3.26 -10.35
C LEU A 123 9.21 3.60 -11.77
N THR A 124 9.50 4.87 -12.05
CA THR A 124 10.01 5.30 -13.36
C THR A 124 11.48 4.92 -13.60
N GLU A 125 12.26 4.71 -12.53
CA GLU A 125 13.62 4.16 -12.59
C GLU A 125 13.63 2.64 -12.88
N LEU A 126 12.50 1.95 -12.69
CA LEU A 126 12.37 0.54 -13.05
C LEU A 126 12.18 0.38 -14.56
N HIS A 127 13.05 -0.41 -15.17
CA HIS A 127 13.07 -0.72 -16.60
C HIS A 127 12.00 -1.77 -17.01
N THR A 128 11.12 -2.14 -16.08
CA THR A 128 10.04 -3.11 -16.28
C THR A 128 8.67 -2.48 -16.51
N LEU A 129 8.55 -1.15 -16.41
CA LEU A 129 7.29 -0.44 -16.63
C LEU A 129 7.00 -0.29 -18.12
N CYS A 130 5.81 -0.72 -18.58
CA CYS A 130 5.42 -0.51 -19.97
C CYS A 130 5.16 0.97 -20.27
N ALA A 131 5.32 1.36 -21.53
CA ALA A 131 5.25 2.76 -21.95
C ALA A 131 3.87 3.38 -21.68
N GLU A 132 2.79 2.61 -21.82
CA GLU A 132 1.42 3.05 -21.60
C GLU A 132 1.18 3.42 -20.12
N LEU A 133 1.65 2.57 -19.19
CA LEU A 133 1.54 2.85 -17.76
C LEU A 133 2.41 4.02 -17.34
N ARG A 134 3.59 4.17 -17.95
CA ARG A 134 4.45 5.33 -17.71
C ARG A 134 3.76 6.62 -18.12
N SER A 135 3.24 6.68 -19.35
CA SER A 135 2.47 7.84 -19.84
C SER A 135 1.31 8.16 -18.91
N HIS A 136 0.56 7.15 -18.46
CA HIS A 136 -0.55 7.36 -17.54
C HIS A 136 -0.12 8.01 -16.20
N PHE A 137 1.02 7.60 -15.64
CA PHE A 137 1.54 8.21 -14.42
C PHE A 137 2.11 9.61 -14.66
N ASP A 138 2.75 9.84 -15.81
CA ASP A 138 3.23 11.14 -16.24
C ASP A 138 2.05 12.14 -16.34
N ASP A 139 0.94 11.72 -16.96
CA ASP A 139 -0.28 12.53 -17.05
C ASP A 139 -0.84 12.90 -15.66
N ILE A 140 -0.84 11.95 -14.73
CA ILE A 140 -1.30 12.19 -13.36
C ILE A 140 -0.44 13.23 -12.66
N ILE A 141 0.90 13.10 -12.69
CA ILE A 141 1.78 14.06 -12.00
C ILE A 141 1.71 15.44 -12.65
N HIS A 142 1.58 15.52 -13.98
CA HIS A 142 1.44 16.79 -14.69
C HIS A 142 0.12 17.52 -14.39
N ALA A 143 -0.96 16.77 -14.16
CA ALA A 143 -2.25 17.33 -13.78
C ALA A 143 -2.35 17.66 -12.27
N LEU A 144 -1.41 17.19 -11.44
CA LEU A 144 -1.49 17.29 -10.00
C LEU A 144 -1.05 18.67 -9.52
N ASP A 145 -1.96 19.39 -8.85
CA ASP A 145 -1.65 20.62 -8.13
C ASP A 145 -1.47 20.30 -6.63
N PRO A 146 -0.25 20.43 -6.08
CA PRO A 146 0.02 20.10 -4.68
C PRO A 146 -0.80 20.91 -3.68
N LEU A 147 -1.15 22.16 -4.00
CA LEU A 147 -1.88 23.04 -3.08
C LEU A 147 -3.36 22.66 -3.04
N LYS A 148 -3.99 22.46 -4.21
CA LYS A 148 -5.37 21.98 -4.29
C LYS A 148 -5.54 20.61 -3.66
N LEU A 149 -4.53 19.75 -3.80
CA LEU A 149 -4.56 18.43 -3.17
C LEU A 149 -4.53 18.54 -1.64
N LEU A 150 -3.73 19.46 -1.09
CA LEU A 150 -3.67 19.70 0.35
C LEU A 150 -4.99 20.23 0.90
N GLU A 151 -5.73 21.05 0.15
CA GLU A 151 -7.08 21.51 0.55
C GLU A 151 -8.11 20.38 0.63
N THR A 152 -7.82 19.23 0.02
CA THR A 152 -8.71 18.05 -0.01
C THR A 152 -8.37 17.01 1.07
N ILE A 153 -7.20 17.11 1.70
CA ILE A 153 -6.71 16.18 2.75
C ILE A 153 -6.99 16.77 4.12
#